data_AF-A0A125YJ73-F1
#
_entry.id   AF-A0A125YJ73-F1
#
_cell.length_a   1.000
_cell.length_b   1.000
_cell.length_c   1.000
_cell.angle_alpha   90.00
_cell.angle_beta   90.00
_cell.angle_gamma   90.00
#
_symmetry.space_group_name_H-M   'P 1'
#
loop_
_entity.id
_entity.type
_entity.pdbx_description
1 polymer ?
#
loop_
_entity_poly.entity_id
_entity_poly.type
_entity_poly.pdbx_seq_one_letter_code
_entity_poly.pdbx_strand_id
1 'polypeptide(L)'
;MESCSGCRSDFYPSAHMQDQERSEGTPAEEAPLVTYCLDPLRPDIHVTIGLCVGVTNGAEVFEESIRRSPGATEGVTSDVGISVRTSRDRTEQRKTGERGDHTSAVSGDSTGFSDRSPLPFSCWLCMNPASLVSVDQILLGVLRAVEHFEEGSMKTNDVKKEILYCASPSRNIAQALQHLGLQPDMRELVLVMVQMSEEQQRSTCSRIKGAWLGLAHMSELRDAKRISSFIHCTSDEEKLPGGLEAAVMGRIACKYI
;
A
#
# COMPACT_ATOMS: atom_id res chain seq x y z
N MET A 1 -9.60 -55.17 62.81
CA MET A 1 -9.82 -56.24 61.81
C MET A 1 -9.97 -55.49 60.51
N GLU A 2 -9.01 -55.41 59.58
CA GLU A 2 -7.97 -56.32 59.05
C GLU A 2 -6.74 -55.46 58.63
N SER A 3 -5.49 -55.71 59.10
CA SER A 3 -4.33 -56.34 58.39
C SER A 3 -4.02 -55.77 56.97
N CYS A 4 -2.80 -55.51 56.49
CA CYS A 4 -1.42 -55.87 56.81
C CYS A 4 -0.47 -54.98 55.94
N SER A 5 0.61 -54.38 56.47
CA SER A 5 2.04 -54.71 56.23
C SER A 5 2.52 -55.03 54.81
N GLY A 6 3.52 -54.28 54.31
CA GLY A 6 4.34 -54.66 53.15
C GLY A 6 5.46 -53.67 52.81
N CYS A 7 6.70 -54.00 53.20
CA CYS A 7 7.94 -53.25 53.02
C CYS A 7 8.46 -53.21 51.57
N ARG A 8 9.27 -52.19 51.20
CA ARG A 8 10.69 -52.35 50.79
C ARG A 8 11.36 -51.03 50.35
N SER A 9 12.62 -50.93 50.73
CA SER A 9 13.65 -49.93 50.42
C SER A 9 14.43 -50.28 49.15
N ASP A 10 14.87 -49.27 48.37
CA ASP A 10 16.06 -49.24 47.49
C ASP A 10 16.32 -47.74 47.18
N PHE A 11 17.36 -47.04 47.67
CA PHE A 11 18.80 -46.98 47.32
C PHE A 11 19.18 -46.46 45.90
N TYR A 12 19.56 -45.16 45.83
CA TYR A 12 20.52 -44.44 44.93
C TYR A 12 20.21 -44.25 43.41
N PRO A 13 20.88 -43.33 42.67
CA PRO A 13 21.73 -42.18 43.04
C PRO A 13 21.35 -40.82 42.37
N SER A 14 21.92 -39.76 42.93
CA SER A 14 22.07 -38.42 42.35
C SER A 14 22.83 -38.45 41.01
N ALA A 15 22.21 -37.93 39.95
CA ALA A 15 22.88 -37.66 38.68
C ALA A 15 23.03 -36.14 38.51
N HIS A 16 24.29 -35.71 38.55
CA HIS A 16 24.77 -34.47 37.97
C HIS A 16 24.16 -34.28 36.57
N MET A 17 23.39 -33.21 36.38
CA MET A 17 23.13 -32.67 35.05
C MET A 17 24.01 -31.43 34.89
N GLN A 18 24.97 -31.56 33.97
CA GLN A 18 25.85 -30.49 33.56
C GLN A 18 25.01 -29.42 32.86
N ASP A 19 25.10 -28.19 33.35
CA ASP A 19 24.71 -26.99 32.60
C ASP A 19 25.61 -26.90 31.36
N GLN A 20 25.11 -27.43 30.26
CA GLN A 20 25.67 -27.17 28.95
C GLN A 20 24.94 -25.96 28.38
N GLU A 21 25.52 -24.79 28.62
CA GLU A 21 25.21 -23.56 27.90
C GLU A 21 25.44 -23.79 26.40
N ARG A 22 24.41 -24.27 25.71
CA ARG A 22 24.26 -24.06 24.27
C ARG A 22 23.66 -22.68 24.11
N SER A 23 24.54 -21.72 23.83
CA SER A 23 24.22 -20.48 23.14
C SER A 23 23.57 -20.83 21.80
N GLU A 24 22.26 -21.06 21.81
CA GLU A 24 21.43 -21.03 20.61
C GLU A 24 21.44 -19.59 20.11
N GLY A 25 22.08 -19.39 18.95
CA GLY A 25 22.01 -18.12 18.25
C GLY A 25 20.55 -17.76 18.03
N THR A 26 20.15 -16.61 18.55
CA THR A 26 18.81 -16.06 18.38
C THR A 26 18.45 -16.10 16.89
N PRO A 27 17.34 -16.74 16.49
CA PRO A 27 16.86 -16.61 15.12
C PRO A 27 16.70 -15.11 14.85
N ALA A 28 17.29 -14.63 13.76
CA ALA A 28 17.11 -13.26 13.32
C ALA A 28 15.61 -12.99 13.30
N GLU A 29 15.14 -12.14 14.22
CA GLU A 29 13.73 -11.86 14.41
C GLU A 29 13.19 -11.34 13.07
N GLU A 30 12.38 -12.16 12.40
CA GLU A 30 11.83 -11.81 11.09
C GLU A 30 11.05 -10.52 11.25
N ALA A 31 11.26 -9.57 10.32
CA ALA A 31 10.55 -8.30 10.37
C ALA A 31 9.03 -8.58 10.43
N PRO A 32 8.27 -7.98 11.37
CA PRO A 32 6.83 -8.15 11.51
C PRO A 32 6.06 -7.50 10.36
N LEU A 33 6.22 -8.06 9.16
CA LEU A 33 5.53 -7.67 7.94
C LEU A 33 4.13 -8.28 7.90
N VAL A 34 3.18 -7.55 7.31
CA VAL A 34 1.81 -8.04 7.11
C VAL A 34 1.49 -7.98 5.63
N THR A 35 1.03 -9.11 5.06
CA THR A 35 0.60 -9.20 3.67
C THR A 35 -0.92 -9.16 3.60
N TYR A 36 -1.43 -8.23 2.79
CA TYR A 36 -2.84 -8.04 2.49
C TYR A 36 -3.12 -8.51 1.07
N CYS A 37 -4.28 -9.16 0.88
CA CYS A 37 -4.87 -9.42 -0.41
C CYS A 37 -5.97 -8.38 -0.64
N LEU A 38 -6.05 -7.76 -1.82
CA LEU A 38 -7.07 -6.73 -2.11
C LEU A 38 -8.45 -7.34 -2.48
N ASP A 39 -8.81 -8.45 -1.85
CA ASP A 39 -10.08 -9.15 -2.00
C ASP A 39 -11.26 -8.30 -1.46
N PRO A 40 -12.45 -8.29 -2.10
CA PRO A 40 -12.85 -9.00 -3.32
C PRO A 40 -12.52 -8.28 -4.63
N LEU A 41 -12.02 -7.05 -4.56
CA LEU A 41 -11.87 -6.20 -5.76
C LEU A 41 -10.72 -6.66 -6.65
N ARG A 42 -9.62 -7.12 -6.05
CA ARG A 42 -8.38 -7.54 -6.72
C ARG A 42 -7.68 -8.65 -5.94
N PRO A 43 -8.23 -9.88 -5.92
CA PRO A 43 -7.64 -11.00 -5.18
C PRO A 43 -6.27 -11.44 -5.72
N ASP A 44 -5.96 -11.06 -6.96
CA ASP A 44 -4.65 -11.26 -7.56
C ASP A 44 -3.57 -10.35 -6.97
N ILE A 45 -3.94 -9.25 -6.28
CA ILE A 45 -3.00 -8.26 -5.74
C ILE A 45 -2.66 -8.51 -4.29
N HIS A 46 -1.35 -8.71 -4.07
CA HIS A 46 -0.76 -8.84 -2.74
C HIS A 46 0.08 -7.60 -2.41
N VAL A 47 -0.17 -7.04 -1.22
CA VAL A 47 0.51 -5.87 -0.68
C VAL A 47 1.10 -6.22 0.67
N THR A 48 2.42 -6.23 0.79
CA THR A 48 3.13 -6.45 2.06
C THR A 48 3.57 -5.13 2.65
N ILE A 49 3.24 -4.89 3.91
CA ILE A 49 3.49 -3.62 4.61
C ILE A 49 4.31 -3.88 5.87
N GLY A 50 5.33 -3.06 6.10
CA GLY A 50 6.15 -3.09 7.30
C GLY A 50 6.38 -1.70 7.86
N LEU A 51 6.48 -1.58 9.19
CA LEU A 51 6.82 -0.32 9.87
C LEU A 51 8.26 -0.42 10.40
N CYS A 52 9.09 0.57 10.08
CA CYS A 52 10.48 0.64 10.55
C CYS A 52 10.73 1.98 11.23
N VAL A 53 11.33 1.96 12.41
CA VAL A 53 11.68 3.15 13.21
C VAL A 53 13.18 3.19 13.50
N GLY A 54 13.68 4.36 13.90
CA GLY A 54 15.12 4.54 14.14
C GLY A 54 15.98 4.30 12.90
N VAL A 55 15.43 4.57 11.71
CA VAL A 55 16.12 4.40 10.44
C VAL A 55 17.35 5.30 10.39
N THR A 56 18.51 4.70 10.16
CA THR A 56 19.81 5.40 10.15
C THR A 56 20.34 5.69 8.75
N ASN A 57 19.81 5.03 7.73
CA ASN A 57 20.20 5.22 6.34
C ASN A 57 19.05 5.74 5.45
N GLY A 58 18.21 6.63 5.99
CA GLY A 58 17.04 7.17 5.30
C GLY A 58 17.34 7.80 3.93
N ALA A 59 18.47 8.50 3.79
CA ALA A 59 18.91 9.07 2.51
C ALA A 59 19.23 8.01 1.45
N GLU A 60 19.90 6.91 1.83
CA GLU A 60 20.19 5.80 0.91
C GLU A 60 18.89 5.12 0.46
N VAL A 61 17.99 4.86 1.41
CA VAL A 61 16.67 4.26 1.16
C VAL A 61 15.83 5.17 0.27
N PHE A 62 15.85 6.48 0.50
CA PHE A 62 15.18 7.47 -0.33
C PHE A 62 15.68 7.41 -1.78
N GLU A 63 17.00 7.52 -1.98
CA GLU A 63 17.62 7.44 -3.31
C GLU A 63 17.27 6.14 -4.04
N GLU A 64 17.25 5.01 -3.32
CA GLU A 64 16.86 3.73 -3.90
C GLU A 64 15.36 3.68 -4.25
N SER A 65 14.51 4.24 -3.39
CA SER A 65 13.05 4.28 -3.59
C SER A 65 12.63 5.13 -4.79
N ILE A 66 13.40 6.15 -5.16
CA ILE A 66 13.13 7.01 -6.32
C ILE A 66 13.76 6.49 -7.61
N ARG A 67 14.72 5.55 -7.56
CA ARG A 67 15.28 4.93 -8.76
C ARG A 67 14.19 4.20 -9.53
N ARG A 68 14.12 4.41 -10.84
CA ARG A 68 13.21 3.64 -11.69
C ARG A 68 13.66 2.19 -11.74
N SER A 69 12.72 1.26 -11.63
CA SER A 69 12.99 -0.15 -11.91
C SER A 69 13.39 -0.28 -13.39
N PRO A 70 14.55 -0.86 -13.72
CA PRO A 70 14.89 -1.16 -15.10
C PRO A 70 13.97 -2.28 -15.60
N GLY A 71 12.88 -1.93 -16.27
CA GLY A 71 11.89 -2.90 -16.74
C GLY A 71 10.49 -2.36 -17.09
N ALA A 72 10.17 -1.12 -16.75
CA ALA A 72 8.95 -0.49 -17.27
C ALA A 72 9.16 -0.17 -18.77
N THR A 73 8.60 -1.03 -19.62
CA THR A 73 8.56 -0.98 -21.08
C THR A 73 8.55 0.43 -21.67
N GLU A 74 9.57 0.71 -22.49
CA GLU A 74 9.48 1.68 -23.59
C GLU A 74 8.51 1.13 -24.65
N GLY A 75 7.52 1.94 -25.04
CA GLY A 75 6.50 1.63 -26.06
C GLY A 75 5.15 2.14 -25.58
N VAL A 76 4.48 3.13 -26.18
CA VAL A 76 4.33 3.44 -27.60
C VAL A 76 4.28 4.97 -27.75
N THR A 77 5.28 5.57 -28.41
CA THR A 77 5.09 6.88 -29.04
C THR A 77 4.24 6.65 -30.28
N SER A 78 2.93 6.87 -30.19
CA SER A 78 2.09 7.05 -31.37
C SER A 78 2.39 8.43 -31.94
N ASP A 79 3.11 8.39 -33.04
CA ASP A 79 3.36 9.49 -33.95
C ASP A 79 2.02 9.95 -34.53
N VAL A 80 1.38 10.94 -33.91
CA VAL A 80 0.27 11.68 -34.51
C VAL A 80 0.79 13.05 -34.87
N GLY A 81 1.23 13.16 -36.12
CA GLY A 81 1.57 14.41 -36.76
C GLY A 81 0.39 15.39 -36.66
N ILE A 82 0.59 16.45 -35.88
CA ILE A 82 -0.30 17.61 -35.86
C ILE A 82 -0.08 18.37 -37.17
N SER A 83 -0.90 18.06 -38.17
CA SER A 83 -1.05 18.91 -39.35
C SER A 83 -2.09 19.98 -39.06
N VAL A 84 -1.58 21.19 -38.84
CA VAL A 84 -2.35 22.43 -38.78
C VAL A 84 -3.05 22.65 -40.13
N ARG A 85 -4.39 22.67 -40.13
CA ARG A 85 -5.17 23.40 -41.13
C ARG A 85 -6.34 24.13 -40.49
N THR A 86 -6.28 25.45 -40.63
CA THR A 86 -7.31 26.43 -40.35
C THR A 86 -8.44 26.38 -41.38
N SER A 87 -9.57 26.97 -41.00
CA SER A 87 -10.52 27.73 -41.85
C SER A 87 -11.90 27.12 -42.14
N ARG A 88 -12.91 27.78 -41.54
CA ARG A 88 -14.15 28.31 -42.13
C ARG A 88 -15.30 27.38 -42.55
N ASP A 89 -16.39 27.57 -41.79
CA ASP A 89 -17.64 28.24 -42.23
C ASP A 89 -18.85 27.40 -42.66
N ARG A 90 -20.01 27.88 -42.17
CA ARG A 90 -21.41 27.74 -42.59
C ARG A 90 -22.22 26.43 -42.45
N THR A 91 -23.21 26.55 -41.56
CA THR A 91 -24.68 26.47 -41.81
C THR A 91 -25.24 25.25 -42.54
N GLU A 92 -26.13 24.48 -41.88
CA GLU A 92 -27.58 24.50 -42.14
C GLU A 92 -28.36 23.47 -41.30
N GLN A 93 -29.61 23.86 -41.02
CA GLN A 93 -30.66 23.13 -40.33
C GLN A 93 -31.14 21.91 -41.13
N ARG A 94 -31.59 20.84 -40.44
CA ARG A 94 -32.99 20.38 -40.55
C ARG A 94 -33.35 19.26 -39.56
N LYS A 95 -34.59 19.39 -39.08
CA LYS A 95 -35.41 18.45 -38.31
C LYS A 95 -35.77 17.20 -39.13
N THR A 96 -35.87 16.07 -38.42
CA THR A 96 -36.93 15.01 -38.39
C THR A 96 -36.28 13.82 -37.70
N GLY A 97 -36.72 13.31 -36.55
CA GLY A 97 -38.05 12.76 -36.28
C GLY A 97 -37.98 11.25 -36.52
N GLU A 98 -37.88 10.43 -35.47
CA GLU A 98 -38.55 9.13 -35.35
C GLU A 98 -38.27 8.47 -33.99
N ARG A 99 -39.33 7.86 -33.48
CA ARG A 99 -39.52 7.33 -32.13
C ARG A 99 -39.40 5.81 -32.27
N GLY A 100 -38.24 5.26 -31.87
CA GLY A 100 -37.98 3.81 -31.87
C GLY A 100 -38.00 3.28 -30.45
N ASP A 101 -39.03 2.50 -30.14
CA ASP A 101 -39.26 1.77 -28.90
C ASP A 101 -38.39 0.51 -28.91
N HIS A 102 -37.42 0.39 -28.01
CA HIS A 102 -36.64 -0.83 -27.80
C HIS A 102 -36.60 -1.16 -26.32
N THR A 103 -37.44 -2.12 -25.96
CA THR A 103 -37.34 -2.98 -24.79
C THR A 103 -36.00 -3.72 -24.80
N SER A 104 -35.08 -3.33 -23.93
CA SER A 104 -33.86 -4.10 -23.65
C SER A 104 -33.97 -4.73 -22.27
N ALA A 105 -33.96 -6.05 -22.29
CA ALA A 105 -33.94 -6.91 -21.12
C ALA A 105 -32.73 -6.62 -20.23
N VAL A 106 -33.00 -6.53 -18.92
CA VAL A 106 -31.99 -6.53 -17.86
C VAL A 106 -31.31 -7.90 -17.88
N SER A 107 -30.16 -7.95 -18.53
CA SER A 107 -29.24 -9.09 -18.42
C SER A 107 -28.38 -8.80 -17.20
N GLY A 108 -28.52 -9.65 -16.18
CA GLY A 108 -27.67 -9.59 -14.99
C GLY A 108 -26.23 -9.85 -15.39
N ASP A 109 -25.39 -8.82 -15.28
CA ASP A 109 -23.95 -8.94 -15.42
C ASP A 109 -23.41 -9.66 -14.19
N SER A 110 -23.24 -10.97 -14.31
CA SER A 110 -22.38 -11.74 -13.42
C SER A 110 -20.95 -11.29 -13.67
N THR A 111 -20.41 -10.53 -12.73
CA THR A 111 -19.04 -10.01 -12.72
C THR A 111 -18.02 -11.10 -13.07
N GLY A 112 -17.46 -11.02 -14.27
CA GLY A 112 -16.32 -11.82 -14.71
C GLY A 112 -15.06 -11.36 -13.98
N PHE A 113 -14.77 -11.98 -12.82
CA PHE A 113 -13.56 -11.72 -12.05
C PHE A 113 -12.42 -12.72 -12.32
N SER A 114 -12.64 -13.71 -13.19
CA SER A 114 -11.81 -14.91 -13.24
C SER A 114 -10.73 -14.97 -14.32
N ASP A 115 -10.43 -13.86 -15.03
CA ASP A 115 -9.42 -13.91 -16.12
C ASP A 115 -8.61 -12.61 -16.28
N ARG A 116 -8.07 -12.09 -15.17
CA ARG A 116 -7.07 -10.99 -15.24
C ARG A 116 -5.66 -11.59 -15.28
N SER A 117 -4.86 -11.21 -16.27
CA SER A 117 -3.46 -11.64 -16.34
C SER A 117 -2.67 -11.06 -15.15
N PRO A 118 -1.62 -11.75 -14.67
CA PRO A 118 -0.77 -11.25 -13.58
C PRO A 118 -0.28 -9.83 -13.88
N LEU A 119 -0.25 -8.98 -12.86
CA LEU A 119 0.26 -7.62 -13.00
C LEU A 119 1.68 -7.64 -13.57
N PRO A 120 1.99 -6.83 -14.59
CA PRO A 120 3.30 -6.84 -15.23
C PRO A 120 4.38 -6.11 -14.40
N PHE A 121 4.08 -5.71 -13.16
CA PHE A 121 5.02 -4.99 -12.30
C PHE A 121 5.02 -5.53 -10.88
N SER A 122 6.21 -5.44 -10.27
CA SER A 122 6.41 -5.51 -8.83
C SER A 122 7.20 -4.26 -8.41
N CYS A 123 6.87 -3.67 -7.27
CA CYS A 123 7.54 -2.47 -6.80
C CYS A 123 7.48 -2.34 -5.28
N TRP A 124 8.35 -1.49 -4.75
CA TRP A 124 8.26 -1.05 -3.36
C TRP A 124 8.44 0.46 -3.28
N LEU A 125 7.89 1.03 -2.21
CA LEU A 125 8.03 2.44 -1.86
C LEU A 125 8.00 2.60 -0.35
N CYS A 126 8.48 3.76 0.12
CA CYS A 126 8.41 4.15 1.52
C CYS A 126 7.49 5.34 1.69
N MET A 127 6.61 5.27 2.69
CA MET A 127 5.70 6.34 3.06
C MET A 127 6.06 6.90 4.44
N ASN A 128 5.71 8.17 4.66
CA ASN A 128 5.84 8.84 5.94
C ASN A 128 4.70 8.42 6.90
N PRO A 129 4.96 7.66 7.98
CA PRO A 129 3.94 7.24 8.93
C PRO A 129 3.22 8.42 9.59
N ALA A 130 3.89 9.55 9.78
CA ALA A 130 3.28 10.74 10.39
C ALA A 130 2.17 11.37 9.54
N SER A 131 2.11 11.04 8.24
CA SER A 131 1.10 11.53 7.31
C SER A 131 0.02 10.50 6.96
N LEU A 132 0.02 9.33 7.60
CA LEU A 132 -0.93 8.24 7.34
C LEU A 132 -1.97 8.14 8.46
N VAL A 133 -3.24 7.94 8.10
CA VAL A 133 -4.31 7.72 9.08
C VAL A 133 -4.55 6.26 9.40
N SER A 134 -4.37 5.36 8.43
CA SER A 134 -4.62 3.93 8.56
C SER A 134 -4.00 3.13 7.41
N VAL A 135 -4.02 1.79 7.54
CA VAL A 135 -3.55 0.88 6.49
C VAL A 135 -4.47 0.94 5.27
N ASP A 136 -5.77 1.15 5.49
CA ASP A 136 -6.76 1.25 4.41
C ASP A 136 -6.46 2.40 3.45
N GLN A 137 -5.88 3.50 3.94
CA GLN A 137 -5.38 4.59 3.10
C GLN A 137 -4.32 4.10 2.09
N ILE A 138 -3.39 3.24 2.55
CA ILE A 138 -2.33 2.66 1.72
C ILE A 138 -2.95 1.70 0.70
N LEU A 139 -3.80 0.78 1.16
CA LEU A 139 -4.42 -0.23 0.31
C LEU A 139 -5.30 0.40 -0.77
N LEU A 140 -6.07 1.44 -0.43
CA LEU A 140 -6.86 2.21 -1.40
C LEU A 140 -5.96 2.92 -2.43
N GLY A 141 -4.82 3.45 -1.99
CA GLY A 141 -3.82 4.04 -2.87
C GLY A 141 -3.24 3.03 -3.87
N VAL A 142 -2.90 1.82 -3.39
CA VAL A 142 -2.42 0.73 -4.25
C VAL A 142 -3.48 0.28 -5.23
N LEU A 143 -4.69 0.01 -4.76
CA LEU A 143 -5.82 -0.44 -5.59
C LEU A 143 -6.03 0.51 -6.78
N ARG A 144 -6.17 1.80 -6.51
CA ARG A 144 -6.40 2.81 -7.54
C ARG A 144 -5.22 3.02 -8.46
N ALA A 145 -3.99 2.99 -7.93
CA ALA A 145 -2.81 3.12 -8.78
C ALA A 145 -2.68 1.94 -9.75
N VAL A 146 -3.07 0.74 -9.32
CA VAL A 146 -3.11 -0.43 -10.20
C VAL A 146 -4.19 -0.27 -11.27
N GLU A 147 -5.40 0.16 -10.90
CA GLU A 147 -6.47 0.46 -11.87
C GLU A 147 -5.98 1.46 -12.92
N HIS A 148 -5.38 2.58 -12.49
CA HIS A 148 -4.85 3.58 -13.41
C HIS A 148 -3.71 3.05 -14.29
N PHE A 149 -2.88 2.16 -13.75
CA PHE A 149 -1.81 1.54 -14.51
C PHE A 149 -2.37 0.64 -15.63
N GLU A 150 -3.34 -0.21 -15.31
CA GLU A 150 -3.97 -1.13 -16.26
C GLU A 150 -4.77 -0.38 -17.34
N GLU A 151 -5.43 0.72 -16.97
CA GLU A 151 -6.18 1.57 -17.90
C GLU A 151 -5.27 2.49 -18.73
N GLY A 152 -3.98 2.59 -18.40
CA GLY A 152 -3.08 3.58 -18.99
C GLY A 152 -3.45 5.04 -18.64
N SER A 153 -4.17 5.25 -17.54
CA SER A 153 -4.72 6.54 -17.09
C SER A 153 -3.93 7.18 -15.94
N MET A 154 -2.74 6.65 -15.61
CA MET A 154 -1.86 7.21 -14.58
C MET A 154 -1.57 8.69 -14.82
N LYS A 155 -1.60 9.48 -13.74
CA LYS A 155 -1.24 10.91 -13.80
C LYS A 155 0.24 11.13 -13.59
N THR A 156 0.93 10.18 -12.97
CA THR A 156 2.37 10.20 -12.73
C THR A 156 3.10 9.32 -13.74
N ASN A 157 4.43 9.43 -13.76
CA ASN A 157 5.29 8.71 -14.69
C ASN A 157 5.91 7.42 -14.11
N ASP A 158 5.42 6.97 -12.96
CA ASP A 158 5.92 5.81 -12.21
C ASP A 158 4.82 5.32 -11.26
N VAL A 159 4.53 4.02 -11.26
CA VAL A 159 3.51 3.41 -10.40
C VAL A 159 3.74 3.72 -8.93
N LYS A 160 5.00 3.80 -8.47
CA LYS A 160 5.30 4.16 -7.06
C LYS A 160 4.78 5.56 -6.70
N LYS A 161 4.94 6.50 -7.63
CA LYS A 161 4.42 7.87 -7.46
C LYS A 161 2.91 7.89 -7.61
N GLU A 162 2.35 7.04 -8.47
CA GLU A 162 0.91 6.90 -8.62
C GLU A 162 0.28 6.38 -7.33
N ILE A 163 0.88 5.40 -6.64
CA ILE A 163 0.43 4.90 -5.34
C ILE A 163 0.38 6.04 -4.32
N LEU A 164 1.47 6.81 -4.18
CA LEU A 164 1.51 7.97 -3.29
C LEU A 164 0.46 9.03 -3.67
N TYR A 165 0.29 9.29 -4.96
CA TYR A 165 -0.71 10.22 -5.44
C TYR A 165 -2.12 9.72 -5.14
N CYS A 166 -2.45 8.47 -5.42
CA CYS A 166 -3.76 7.86 -5.17
C CYS A 166 -4.09 7.76 -3.68
N ALA A 167 -3.10 7.52 -2.82
CA ALA A 167 -3.25 7.55 -1.36
C ALA A 167 -3.39 8.97 -0.78
N SER A 168 -3.16 10.01 -1.59
CA SER A 168 -3.26 11.40 -1.15
C SER A 168 -4.59 12.04 -1.53
N PRO A 169 -5.23 12.79 -0.60
CA PRO A 169 -6.38 13.61 -0.93
C PRO A 169 -6.05 14.82 -1.82
N SER A 170 -4.77 15.19 -1.97
CA SER A 170 -4.38 16.33 -2.83
C SER A 170 -4.42 15.98 -4.31
N ARG A 171 -4.92 16.91 -5.14
CA ARG A 171 -4.82 16.85 -6.60
C ARG A 171 -3.45 17.31 -7.13
N ASN A 172 -2.62 17.92 -6.28
CA ASN A 172 -1.28 18.32 -6.64
C ASN A 172 -0.29 17.17 -6.39
N ILE A 173 0.32 16.66 -7.47
CA ILE A 173 1.26 15.54 -7.42
C ILE A 173 2.46 15.85 -6.51
N ALA A 174 3.10 17.01 -6.67
CA ALA A 174 4.27 17.36 -5.87
C ALA A 174 3.92 17.43 -4.37
N GLN A 175 2.76 18.02 -4.06
CA GLN A 175 2.28 18.12 -2.69
C GLN A 175 1.96 16.74 -2.09
N ALA A 176 1.38 15.83 -2.88
CA ALA A 176 1.12 14.45 -2.47
C ALA A 176 2.42 13.69 -2.15
N LEU A 177 3.40 13.76 -3.04
CA LEU A 177 4.71 13.11 -2.87
C LEU A 177 5.48 13.67 -1.68
N GLN A 178 5.47 15.00 -1.47
CA GLN A 178 6.12 15.63 -0.31
C GLN A 178 5.42 15.29 1.01
N HIS A 179 4.09 15.16 1.00
CA HIS A 179 3.35 14.89 2.21
C HIS A 179 3.46 13.43 2.65
N LEU A 180 3.24 12.49 1.72
CA LEU A 180 3.19 11.05 1.99
C LEU A 180 4.49 10.31 1.72
N GLY A 181 5.35 10.80 0.83
CA GLY A 181 6.59 10.11 0.47
C GLY A 181 7.65 10.25 1.55
N LEU A 182 8.55 9.27 1.61
CA LEU A 182 9.77 9.32 2.42
C LEU A 182 10.58 10.59 2.11
N GLN A 183 11.15 11.22 3.13
CA GLN A 183 12.15 12.27 3.01
C GLN A 183 13.50 11.75 3.54
N PRO A 184 14.65 12.24 3.02
CA PRO A 184 15.97 11.71 3.36
C PRO A 184 16.34 11.73 4.86
N ASP A 185 15.73 12.62 5.62
CA ASP A 185 15.98 12.87 7.04
C ASP A 185 15.02 12.12 7.98
N MET A 186 14.01 11.43 7.44
CA MET A 186 13.06 10.66 8.22
C MET A 186 13.72 9.46 8.91
N ARG A 187 13.32 9.25 10.16
CA ARG A 187 13.76 8.11 10.99
C ARG A 187 12.70 7.03 11.12
N GLU A 188 11.49 7.30 10.65
CA GLU A 188 10.37 6.37 10.64
C GLU A 188 9.83 6.27 9.22
N LEU A 189 9.55 5.05 8.78
CA LEU A 189 8.97 4.80 7.47
C LEU A 189 8.00 3.63 7.51
N VAL A 190 7.00 3.69 6.63
CA VAL A 190 6.17 2.54 6.26
C VAL A 190 6.66 2.02 4.92
N LEU A 191 7.21 0.82 4.90
CA LEU A 191 7.57 0.12 3.67
C LEU A 191 6.32 -0.54 3.08
N VAL A 192 6.05 -0.28 1.80
CA VAL A 192 4.94 -0.88 1.05
C VAL A 192 5.54 -1.62 -0.14
N MET A 193 5.23 -2.91 -0.27
CA MET A 193 5.73 -3.80 -1.31
C MET A 193 4.54 -4.41 -2.04
N VAL A 194 4.50 -4.27 -3.36
CA VAL A 194 3.41 -4.73 -4.21
C VAL A 194 3.94 -5.84 -5.11
N GLN A 195 3.29 -7.01 -5.07
CA GLN A 195 3.63 -8.17 -5.90
C GLN A 195 5.10 -8.63 -5.80
N MET A 196 5.72 -8.49 -4.62
CA MET A 196 7.10 -8.91 -4.40
C MET A 196 7.16 -10.31 -3.81
N SER A 197 8.06 -11.15 -4.30
CA SER A 197 8.34 -12.46 -3.70
C SER A 197 8.97 -12.31 -2.32
N GLU A 198 8.87 -13.34 -1.47
CA GLU A 198 9.49 -13.32 -0.13
C GLU A 198 11.00 -13.04 -0.16
N GLU A 199 11.71 -13.51 -1.19
CA GLU A 199 13.14 -13.20 -1.37
C GLU A 199 13.36 -11.71 -1.66
N GLN A 200 12.56 -11.14 -2.57
CA GLN A 200 12.61 -9.71 -2.87
C GLN A 200 12.26 -8.88 -1.63
N GLN A 201 11.24 -9.29 -0.86
CA GLN A 201 10.84 -8.64 0.39
C GLN A 201 11.97 -8.65 1.42
N ARG A 202 12.59 -9.81 1.67
CA ARG A 202 13.75 -9.95 2.57
C ARG A 202 14.94 -9.11 2.11
N SER A 203 15.24 -9.14 0.81
CA SER A 203 16.31 -8.33 0.21
C SER A 203 16.08 -6.84 0.43
N THR A 204 14.86 -6.34 0.20
CA THR A 204 14.50 -4.93 0.45
C THR A 204 14.57 -4.59 1.94
N CYS A 205 14.03 -5.42 2.82
CA CYS A 205 14.05 -5.16 4.26
C CYS A 205 15.48 -5.10 4.81
N SER A 206 16.38 -5.97 4.33
CA SER A 206 17.79 -5.99 4.75
C SER A 206 18.57 -4.70 4.42
N ARG A 207 18.08 -3.89 3.46
CA ARG A 207 18.68 -2.61 3.07
C ARG A 207 18.28 -1.46 3.99
N ILE A 208 17.21 -1.61 4.78
CA ILE A 208 16.69 -0.56 5.66
C ILE A 208 17.25 -0.80 7.07
N LYS A 209 18.11 0.10 7.54
CA LYS A 209 18.80 -0.03 8.83
C LYS A 209 18.00 0.67 9.93
N GLY A 210 17.09 -0.07 10.56
CA GLY A 210 16.27 0.39 11.69
C GLY A 210 15.66 -0.80 12.45
N ALA A 211 14.74 -0.50 13.36
CA ALA A 211 13.98 -1.49 14.11
C ALA A 211 12.59 -1.68 13.47
N TRP A 212 12.28 -2.92 13.10
CA TRP A 212 10.96 -3.25 12.55
C TRP A 212 9.96 -3.45 13.69
N LEU A 213 8.79 -2.81 13.57
CA LEU A 213 7.70 -2.88 14.55
C LEU A 213 6.43 -3.42 13.88
N GLY A 214 5.56 -4.02 14.69
CA GLY A 214 4.23 -4.40 14.22
C GLY A 214 3.39 -3.18 13.83
N LEU A 215 2.58 -3.31 12.77
CA LEU A 215 1.78 -2.22 12.21
C LEU A 215 0.78 -1.56 13.19
N ALA A 216 0.47 -2.22 14.31
CA ALA A 216 -0.34 -1.64 15.38
C ALA A 216 0.24 -0.31 15.90
N HIS A 217 1.57 -0.16 15.91
CA HIS A 217 2.26 1.06 16.36
C HIS A 217 2.20 2.20 15.35
N MET A 218 1.69 1.98 14.13
CA MET A 218 1.61 3.04 13.11
C MET A 218 0.75 4.22 13.59
N SER A 219 -0.31 3.93 14.37
CA SER A 219 -1.20 4.96 14.93
C SER A 219 -0.50 5.89 15.93
N GLU A 220 0.58 5.42 16.57
CA GLU A 220 1.38 6.18 17.55
C GLU A 220 2.31 7.20 16.87
N LEU A 221 2.72 6.91 15.63
CA LEU A 221 3.60 7.76 14.84
C LEU A 221 2.86 8.85 14.05
N ARG A 222 1.53 8.75 13.98
CA ARG A 222 0.66 9.65 13.23
C ARG A 222 0.69 11.07 13.80
N ASP A 223 0.96 12.06 12.96
CA ASP A 223 0.79 13.47 13.30
C ASP A 223 -0.59 13.98 12.84
N ALA A 224 -1.57 13.88 13.74
CA ALA A 224 -2.93 14.31 13.46
C ALA A 224 -3.03 15.80 13.07
N LYS A 225 -2.19 16.67 13.63
CA LYS A 225 -2.21 18.10 13.31
C LYS A 225 -1.69 18.36 11.90
N ARG A 226 -0.60 17.69 11.51
CA ARG A 226 -0.05 17.75 10.16
C ARG A 226 -1.07 17.28 9.12
N ILE A 227 -1.74 16.15 9.39
CA ILE A 227 -2.76 15.59 8.48
C ILE A 227 -3.98 16.52 8.41
N SER A 228 -4.52 16.93 9.56
CA SER A 228 -5.67 17.83 9.65
C SER A 228 -5.41 19.15 8.91
N SER A 229 -4.24 19.74 9.09
CA SER A 229 -3.82 20.93 8.34
C SER A 229 -3.69 20.68 6.84
N PHE A 230 -3.16 19.52 6.42
CA PHE A 230 -2.97 19.19 5.00
C PHE A 230 -4.28 19.03 4.25
N ILE A 231 -5.29 18.46 4.90
CA ILE A 231 -6.60 18.23 4.29
C ILE A 231 -7.62 19.34 4.56
N HIS A 232 -7.21 20.37 5.32
CA HIS A 232 -8.09 21.40 5.86
C HIS A 232 -9.29 20.79 6.61
N CYS A 233 -9.01 19.87 7.54
CA CYS A 233 -10.04 19.26 8.38
C CYS A 233 -10.47 20.27 9.44
N THR A 234 -11.78 20.50 9.56
CA THR A 234 -12.35 21.36 10.59
C THR A 234 -12.58 20.57 11.87
N SER A 235 -12.59 21.27 13.01
CA SER A 235 -12.88 20.64 14.31
C SER A 235 -14.27 20.01 14.39
N ASP A 236 -15.21 20.41 13.54
CA ASP A 236 -16.54 19.80 13.48
C ASP A 236 -16.54 18.52 12.63
N GLU A 237 -15.77 18.48 11.53
CA GLU A 237 -15.52 17.23 10.79
C GLU A 237 -14.82 16.18 11.67
N GLU A 238 -13.84 16.58 12.48
CA GLU A 238 -13.13 15.65 13.37
C GLU A 238 -14.03 15.00 14.43
N LYS A 239 -15.18 15.62 14.77
CA LYS A 239 -16.16 15.08 15.72
C LYS A 239 -17.17 14.13 15.07
N LEU A 240 -17.24 14.06 13.75
CA LEU A 240 -18.13 13.13 13.05
C LEU A 240 -17.67 11.68 13.26
N PRO A 241 -18.57 10.68 13.09
CA PRO A 241 -18.19 9.28 13.16
C PRO A 241 -17.01 8.96 12.22
N GLY A 242 -15.99 8.27 12.76
CA GLY A 242 -14.74 7.95 12.04
C GLY A 242 -13.70 9.09 12.02
N GLY A 243 -14.06 10.30 12.46
CA GLY A 243 -13.16 11.42 12.70
C GLY A 243 -12.20 11.73 11.54
N LEU A 244 -10.93 11.99 11.88
CA LEU A 244 -9.89 12.36 10.91
C LEU A 244 -9.68 11.30 9.82
N GLU A 245 -9.79 10.02 10.16
CA GLU A 245 -9.62 8.93 9.20
C GLU A 245 -10.72 8.97 8.13
N ALA A 246 -11.99 9.06 8.54
CA ALA A 246 -13.10 9.21 7.62
C ALA A 246 -12.98 10.48 6.77
N ALA A 247 -12.51 11.59 7.34
CA ALA A 247 -12.29 12.83 6.61
C ALA A 247 -11.21 12.71 5.51
N VAL A 248 -10.12 11.99 5.79
CA VAL A 248 -9.06 11.69 4.80
C VAL A 248 -9.59 10.75 3.73
N MET A 249 -10.17 9.62 4.12
CA MET A 249 -10.67 8.60 3.20
C MET A 249 -11.79 9.15 2.30
N GLY A 250 -12.69 9.96 2.83
CA GLY A 250 -13.73 10.65 2.05
C GLY A 250 -13.15 11.60 1.00
N ARG A 251 -12.11 12.38 1.35
CA ARG A 251 -11.43 13.26 0.39
C ARG A 251 -10.69 12.47 -0.69
N ILE A 252 -10.04 11.36 -0.33
CA ILE A 252 -9.43 10.46 -1.31
C ILE A 252 -10.53 9.92 -2.24
N ALA A 253 -11.62 9.39 -1.68
CA ALA A 253 -12.73 8.82 -2.44
C ALA A 253 -13.27 9.82 -3.49
N CYS A 254 -13.55 11.05 -3.09
CA CYS A 254 -14.09 12.12 -3.92
C CYS A 254 -13.07 12.77 -4.89
N LYS A 255 -11.78 12.44 -4.81
CA LYS A 255 -10.74 13.06 -5.66
C LYS A 255 -10.98 12.82 -7.15
N TYR A 256 -11.62 11.72 -7.50
CA TYR A 256 -11.83 11.21 -8.86
C TYR A 256 -13.31 11.23 -9.30
N ILE A 257 -14.17 11.88 -8.51
CA ILE A 257 -15.54 12.27 -8.90
C ILE A 257 -15.48 13.67 -9.50
#